data_AF-A0A1S2LKC9-F1
#
_entry.id   AF-A0A1S2LKC9-F1
#
_cell.length_a   1.000
_cell.length_b   1.000
_cell.length_c   1.000
_cell.angle_alpha   90.00
_cell.angle_beta   90.00
_cell.angle_gamma   90.00
#
_symmetry.space_group_name_H-M   'P 1'
#
loop_
_entity.id
_entity.type
_entity.pdbx_description
1 polymer ?
#
loop_
_entity_poly.entity_id
_entity_poly.type
_entity_poly.pdbx_seq_one_letter_code
_entity_poly.pdbx_strand_id
1 'polypeptide(L)'
;MNCMWCDAPGVTKTKKDCYWIMPDGRSAIEILKIPAFTCKACGSYLSDEMNHEIDMALYARELPQNEKQITYQQLMKSPYKNIFSME
;
A
#
# COMPACT_ATOMS: atom_id res chain seq x y z
N MET A 1 -2.72 -9.45 19.92
CA MET A 1 -3.33 -8.42 19.06
C MET A 1 -4.66 -8.97 18.56
N ASN A 2 -5.71 -8.17 18.62
CA ASN A 2 -7.05 -8.55 18.17
C ASN A 2 -7.28 -8.04 16.75
N CYS A 3 -8.19 -8.67 16.02
CA CYS A 3 -8.56 -8.24 14.67
C CYS A 3 -9.28 -6.91 14.73
N MET A 4 -8.85 -5.93 13.92
CA MET A 4 -9.47 -4.61 13.90
C MET A 4 -10.91 -4.61 13.33
N TRP A 5 -11.34 -5.71 12.71
CA TRP A 5 -12.66 -5.83 12.07
C TRP A 5 -13.66 -6.62 12.92
N CYS A 6 -13.22 -7.68 13.60
CA CYS A 6 -14.10 -8.60 14.32
C CYS A 6 -13.68 -8.90 15.76
N ASP A 7 -12.66 -8.21 16.28
CA ASP A 7 -12.07 -8.36 17.62
C ASP A 7 -11.56 -9.77 17.98
N ALA A 8 -11.57 -10.72 17.05
CA ALA A 8 -11.06 -12.05 17.28
C ALA A 8 -9.56 -12.02 17.63
N PRO A 9 -9.12 -12.79 18.65
CA PRO A 9 -7.71 -12.85 19.02
C PRO A 9 -6.89 -13.66 18.00
N GLY A 10 -5.57 -13.55 18.09
CA GLY A 10 -4.65 -14.40 17.32
C GLY A 10 -4.36 -13.91 15.91
N VAL A 11 -4.43 -12.60 15.69
CA VAL A 11 -3.96 -11.97 14.45
C VAL A 11 -2.45 -12.14 14.32
N THR A 12 -2.00 -12.52 13.14
CA THR A 12 -0.57 -12.65 12.80
C THR A 12 -0.15 -11.68 11.71
N LYS A 13 1.13 -11.31 11.69
CA LYS A 13 1.71 -10.51 10.60
C LYS A 13 1.88 -11.39 9.36
N THR A 14 1.58 -10.84 8.19
CA THR A 14 1.74 -11.49 6.89
C THR A 14 2.18 -10.46 5.85
N LYS A 15 2.20 -10.87 4.58
CA LYS A 15 2.28 -9.96 3.43
C LYS A 15 1.09 -10.18 2.52
N LYS A 16 0.62 -9.11 1.90
CA LYS A 16 -0.48 -9.13 0.94
C LYS A 16 -0.11 -8.32 -0.29
N ASP A 17 -0.56 -8.79 -1.44
CA ASP A 17 -0.48 -8.07 -2.70
C ASP A 17 -1.85 -7.40 -2.92
N CYS A 18 -1.84 -6.10 -3.24
CA CYS A 18 -3.06 -5.31 -3.41
C CYS A 18 -2.97 -4.44 -4.66
N TYR A 19 -4.12 -4.14 -5.26
CA TYR A 19 -4.24 -3.14 -6.31
C TYR A 19 -4.63 -1.80 -5.70
N TRP A 20 -3.98 -0.74 -6.17
CA TRP A 20 -4.27 0.62 -5.80
C TRP A 20 -4.70 1.43 -7.02
N ILE A 21 -5.76 2.22 -6.87
CA ILE A 21 -6.12 3.20 -7.90
C ILE A 21 -5.10 4.34 -7.82
N MET A 22 -4.51 4.68 -8.94
CA MET A 22 -3.56 5.77 -9.03
C MET A 22 -4.27 7.11 -8.75
N PRO A 23 -3.57 8.14 -8.24
CA PRO A 23 -4.17 9.46 -7.97
C PRO A 23 -4.84 10.12 -9.19
N ASP A 24 -4.51 9.66 -10.41
CA ASP A 24 -5.17 10.09 -11.64
C ASP A 24 -6.60 9.56 -11.81
N GLY A 25 -7.00 8.56 -11.01
CA GLY A 25 -8.30 7.88 -11.05
C GLY A 25 -8.54 7.03 -12.31
N ARG A 26 -7.54 6.89 -13.19
CA ARG A 26 -7.68 6.25 -14.52
C ARG A 26 -6.95 4.91 -14.59
N SER A 27 -5.90 4.76 -13.81
CA SER A 27 -5.06 3.56 -13.81
C SER A 27 -4.99 2.93 -12.42
N ALA A 28 -4.59 1.67 -12.38
CA ALA A 28 -4.30 0.97 -11.14
C ALA A 28 -2.90 0.38 -11.20
N ILE A 29 -2.24 0.34 -10.05
CA ILE A 29 -0.93 -0.27 -9.86
C ILE A 29 -1.07 -1.42 -8.86
N GLU A 30 -0.41 -2.54 -9.14
CA GLU A 30 -0.31 -3.64 -8.19
C GLU A 30 0.90 -3.42 -7.27
N ILE A 31 0.66 -3.42 -5.97
CA ILE A 31 1.71 -3.29 -4.96
C ILE A 31 1.88 -4.64 -4.27
N LEU A 32 3.07 -5.22 -4.44
CA LEU A 32 3.43 -6.52 -3.91
C LEU A 32 4.05 -6.42 -2.52
N LYS A 33 3.88 -7.50 -1.75
CA LYS A 33 4.58 -7.78 -0.48
C LYS A 33 4.35 -6.70 0.59
N ILE A 34 3.16 -6.11 0.61
CA ILE A 34 2.76 -5.09 1.59
C ILE A 34 2.68 -5.74 2.98
N PRO A 35 3.27 -5.15 4.03
CA PRO A 35 3.06 -5.60 5.40
C PRO A 35 1.57 -5.61 5.75
N ALA A 36 1.08 -6.76 6.19
CA ALA A 36 -0.34 -7.00 6.38
C ALA A 36 -0.58 -7.83 7.65
N PHE A 37 -1.85 -8.07 7.94
CA PHE A 37 -2.32 -8.92 9.02
C PHE A 37 -3.22 -10.03 8.48
N THR A 38 -3.22 -11.19 9.13
CA THR A 38 -4.15 -12.29 8.86
C THR A 38 -4.98 -12.57 10.10
N CYS A 39 -6.30 -12.57 9.92
CA CYS A 39 -7.27 -13.11 10.88
C CYS A 39 -7.87 -14.40 10.32
N LYS A 40 -8.05 -15.43 11.16
CA LYS A 40 -8.68 -16.70 10.74
C LYS A 40 -10.14 -16.53 10.30
N ALA A 41 -10.85 -15.52 10.83
CA ALA A 41 -12.25 -15.26 10.51
C ALA A 41 -12.40 -14.32 9.31
N CYS A 42 -11.63 -13.23 9.24
CA CYS A 42 -11.78 -12.19 8.20
C CYS A 42 -10.85 -12.37 6.99
N GLY A 43 -9.80 -13.19 7.12
CA GLY A 43 -8.74 -13.29 6.13
C GLY A 43 -7.66 -12.21 6.31
N SER A 44 -6.95 -11.92 5.22
CA SER A 44 -5.81 -11.00 5.23
C SER A 44 -6.21 -9.56 4.90
N TYR A 45 -5.76 -8.61 5.72
CA TYR A 45 -6.08 -7.19 5.61
C TYR A 45 -4.86 -6.30 5.86
N LEU A 46 -4.91 -5.07 5.35
CA LEU A 46 -3.98 -3.99 5.68
C LEU A 46 -4.59 -3.17 6.82
N SER A 47 -3.77 -2.65 7.72
CA SER A 47 -4.26 -1.70 8.71
C SER A 47 -4.57 -0.35 8.08
N ASP A 48 -5.37 0.47 8.76
CA ASP A 48 -5.72 1.80 8.28
C ASP A 48 -4.48 2.68 8.12
N GLU A 49 -3.49 2.54 9.00
CA GLU A 49 -2.21 3.25 8.89
C GLU A 49 -1.44 2.83 7.64
N MET A 50 -1.42 1.52 7.32
CA MET A 50 -0.77 1.00 6.13
C MET A 50 -1.47 1.46 4.85
N ASN A 51 -2.81 1.49 4.85
CA ASN A 51 -3.58 2.03 3.72
C ASN A 51 -3.23 3.51 3.49
N HIS A 52 -3.26 4.31 4.56
CA HIS A 52 -2.94 5.73 4.49
C HIS A 52 -1.49 5.99 4.04
N GLU A 53 -0.53 5.20 4.53
CA GLU A 53 0.89 5.31 4.14
C GLU A 53 1.07 5.06 2.63
N ILE A 54 0.39 4.05 2.08
CA ILE A 54 0.44 3.75 0.65
C ILE A 54 -0.21 4.87 -0.17
N ASP A 55 -1.38 5.37 0.23
CA ASP A 55 -2.05 6.50 -0.42
C ASP A 55 -1.12 7.72 -0.51
N MET A 56 -0.50 8.09 0.61
CA MET A 56 0.42 9.22 0.68
C MET A 56 1.68 8.98 -0.15
N ALA A 57 2.22 7.76 -0.14
CA ALA A 57 3.40 7.43 -0.95
C ALA A 57 3.11 7.51 -2.46
N LEU A 58 1.98 6.98 -2.92
CA LEU A 58 1.56 7.06 -4.33
C LEU A 58 1.33 8.51 -4.78
N TYR A 59 0.82 9.35 -3.88
CA TYR A 59 0.65 10.77 -4.16
C TYR A 59 2.00 11.50 -4.24
N ALA A 60 2.88 11.25 -3.28
CA ALA A 60 4.08 12.06 -3.06
C ALA A 60 5.33 11.59 -3.79
N ARG A 61 5.37 10.35 -4.31
CA ARG A 61 6.61 9.75 -4.85
C ARG A 61 6.59 9.55 -6.35
N GLU A 62 7.76 9.63 -6.97
CA GLU A 62 7.96 9.32 -8.38
C GLU A 62 8.08 7.80 -8.54
N LEU A 63 7.06 7.22 -9.18
CA LEU A 63 7.05 5.79 -9.49
C LEU A 63 7.76 5.54 -10.83
N PRO A 64 8.35 4.35 -11.03
CA PRO A 64 8.91 3.97 -12.31
C PRO A 64 7.86 4.09 -13.42
N GLN A 65 8.21 4.77 -14.50
CA GLN A 65 7.29 5.00 -15.61
C GLN A 65 6.95 3.66 -16.28
N ASN A 66 5.67 3.43 -16.55
CA ASN A 66 5.12 2.23 -17.22
C ASN A 66 5.15 0.92 -16.41
N GLU A 67 5.59 0.93 -15.15
CA GLU A 67 5.43 -0.25 -14.29
C GLU A 67 3.98 -0.36 -13.78
N LYS A 68 3.32 -1.48 -14.11
CA LYS A 68 1.98 -1.82 -13.58
C LYS A 68 2.04 -2.54 -12.24
N GLN A 69 3.24 -2.91 -11.80
CA GLN A 69 3.47 -3.69 -10.60
C GLN A 69 4.77 -3.24 -9.94
N ILE A 70 4.74 -2.94 -8.64
CA ILE A 70 5.91 -2.58 -7.83
C ILE A 70 5.83 -3.29 -6.47
N THR A 71 6.95 -3.45 -5.78
CA THR A 71 6.91 -3.90 -4.37
C THR A 71 6.68 -2.71 -3.43
N TYR A 72 6.09 -2.96 -2.26
CA TYR A 72 6.00 -1.98 -1.18
C TYR A 72 7.36 -1.33 -0.86
N GLN A 73 8.43 -2.12 -0.86
CA GLN A 73 9.77 -1.60 -0.59
C GLN A 73 10.26 -0.66 -1.70
N GLN A 74 9.93 -0.91 -2.97
CA GLN A 74 10.26 0.00 -4.07
C GLN A 74 9.47 1.31 -3.92
N LEU A 75 8.15 1.23 -3.69
CA LEU A 75 7.31 2.40 -3.42
C LEU A 75 7.91 3.26 -2.30
N MET A 76 8.27 2.65 -1.17
CA MET A 76 8.81 3.37 0.00
C MET A 76 10.26 3.82 -0.14
N LYS A 77 10.96 3.45 -1.22
CA LYS A 77 12.31 3.94 -1.55
C LYS A 77 12.32 4.89 -2.74
N SER A 78 11.22 5.02 -3.47
CA SER A 78 11.09 5.99 -4.56
C SER A 78 11.33 7.42 -4.09
N PRO A 79 11.98 8.26 -4.90
CA PRO A 79 12.19 9.66 -4.55
C PRO A 79 10.86 10.41 -4.45
N TYR A 80 10.83 11.47 -3.65
CA TYR A 80 9.68 12.37 -3.60
C TYR A 80 9.61 13.20 -4.87
N LYS A 81 8.39 13.43 -5.37
CA LYS A 81 8.13 14.35 -6.48
C LYS A 81 8.66 15.73 -6.12
N ASN A 82 9.39 16.34 -7.04
CA ASN A 82 9.73 17.74 -6.90
C ASN A 82 8.52 18.60 -7.31
N ILE A 83 7.72 19.02 -6.32
CA ILE A 83 6.53 19.86 -6.55
C ILE A 83 6.93 21.33 -6.86
N PHE A 84 8.20 21.69 -6.65
CA PHE A 84 8.70 23.05 -6.82
C PHE A 84 9.45 23.30 -8.12
N SER A 85 9.67 22.27 -8.94
CA SER A 85 10.06 22.44 -10.35
C SER A 85 8.84 22.81 -11.17
N MET A 86 8.43 24.09 -11.08
CA MET A 86 7.59 24.73 -12.07
C MET A 86 8.53 25.15 -13.22
N GLU A 87 8.37 24.52 -14.39
CA GLU A 87 8.75 25.14 -15.66
C GLU A 87 7.70 26.18 -16.06
#